data_AF-A0A3N5VER9-F1
#
_entry.id   AF-A0A3N5VER9-F1
#
_cell.length_a   1.000
_cell.length_b   1.000
_cell.length_c   1.000
_cell.angle_alpha   90.00
_cell.angle_beta   90.00
_cell.angle_gamma   90.00
#
_symmetry.space_group_name_H-M   'P 1'
#
loop_
_entity.id
_entity.type
_entity.pdbx_description
1 polymer ?
#
loop_
_entity_poly.entity_id
_entity_poly.type
_entity_poly.pdbx_seq_one_letter_code
_entity_poly.pdbx_strand_id
1 'polypeptide(L)'
;MNRTFKALVYGAAASTFIAGVLHLALVPMFFNQMRPDVMIFFIGSGLAQLFWIIPTAKRWIFPWYYIGIGGTIILILLWIIAIPGSGYPIGEMDVAIEVSQIVFVILSVIVIKKNKEFNKAGM
;
A
#
# COMPACT_ATOMS: atom_id res chain seq x y z
N MET A 1 11.02 9.82 -20.33
CA MET A 1 11.18 8.99 -19.12
C MET A 1 11.80 7.65 -19.49
N ASN A 2 12.91 7.26 -18.85
CA ASN A 2 13.57 5.99 -19.14
C ASN A 2 12.72 4.78 -18.69
N ARG A 3 12.98 3.58 -19.26
CA ARG A 3 12.22 2.35 -18.98
C ARG A 3 12.26 1.98 -17.49
N THR A 4 13.40 2.15 -16.84
CA THR A 4 13.59 1.84 -15.42
C THR A 4 12.66 2.65 -14.52
N PHE A 5 12.50 3.95 -14.78
CA PHE A 5 11.61 4.78 -13.98
C PHE A 5 10.13 4.38 -14.17
N LYS A 6 9.72 4.02 -15.40
CA LYS A 6 8.38 3.46 -15.66
C LYS A 6 8.15 2.20 -14.83
N ALA A 7 9.12 1.29 -14.80
CA ALA A 7 9.03 0.06 -14.02
C ALA A 7 8.85 0.33 -12.51
N LEU A 8 9.56 1.33 -11.95
CA LEU A 8 9.39 1.71 -10.54
C LEU A 8 7.97 2.22 -10.23
N VAL A 9 7.42 3.08 -11.09
CA VAL A 9 6.08 3.65 -10.93
C VAL A 9 5.01 2.55 -11.02
N TYR A 10 5.07 1.71 -12.05
CA TYR A 10 4.10 0.64 -12.23
C TYR A 10 4.27 -0.47 -11.19
N GLY A 11 5.50 -0.73 -10.73
CA GLY A 11 5.76 -1.65 -9.62
C GLY A 11 5.13 -1.16 -8.31
N ALA A 12 5.26 0.14 -7.99
CA ALA A 12 4.58 0.72 -6.83
C ALA A 12 3.05 0.60 -6.97
N ALA A 13 2.50 0.98 -8.13
CA ALA A 13 1.06 0.89 -8.39
C ALA A 13 0.52 -0.55 -8.30
N ALA A 14 1.27 -1.53 -8.82
CA ALA A 14 0.90 -2.94 -8.72
C ALA A 14 0.95 -3.44 -7.27
N SER A 15 1.94 -3.01 -6.48
CA SER A 15 2.09 -3.43 -5.09
C SER A 15 0.92 -2.94 -4.22
N THR A 16 0.53 -1.67 -4.35
CA THR A 16 -0.65 -1.14 -3.62
C THR A 16 -1.97 -1.74 -4.13
N PHE A 17 -2.05 -2.11 -5.42
CA PHE A 17 -3.21 -2.85 -5.93
C PHE A 17 -3.32 -4.24 -5.31
N ILE A 18 -2.23 -5.01 -5.28
CA ILE A 18 -2.20 -6.34 -4.66
C ILE A 18 -2.58 -6.24 -3.19
N ALA A 19 -1.97 -5.32 -2.45
CA ALA A 19 -2.31 -5.07 -1.05
C ALA A 19 -3.81 -4.76 -0.88
N GLY A 20 -4.37 -3.87 -1.69
CA GLY A 20 -5.78 -3.49 -1.60
C GLY A 20 -6.75 -4.63 -1.91
N VAL A 21 -6.47 -5.41 -2.96
CA VAL A 21 -7.30 -6.57 -3.32
C VAL A 21 -7.27 -7.62 -2.21
N LEU A 22 -6.08 -7.95 -1.70
CA LEU A 22 -5.95 -8.96 -0.65
C LEU A 22 -6.65 -8.55 0.65
N HIS A 23 -6.54 -7.28 1.05
CA HIS A 23 -7.29 -6.76 2.21
C HIS A 23 -8.80 -6.96 2.07
N LEU A 24 -9.35 -6.64 0.89
CA LEU A 24 -10.78 -6.80 0.65
C LEU A 24 -11.20 -8.27 0.52
N ALA A 25 -10.31 -9.13 0.01
CA ALA A 25 -10.57 -10.55 -0.17
C ALA A 25 -10.60 -11.32 1.16
N LEU A 26 -9.84 -10.89 2.17
CA LEU A 26 -9.84 -11.51 3.50
C LEU A 26 -11.18 -11.38 4.22
N VAL A 27 -11.89 -10.27 4.02
CA VAL A 27 -13.16 -9.99 4.70
C VAL A 27 -14.24 -11.06 4.43
N PRO A 28 -14.61 -11.39 3.18
CA PRO A 28 -15.58 -12.45 2.92
C PRO A 28 -15.06 -13.85 3.27
N MET A 29 -13.74 -14.08 3.19
CA MET A 29 -13.13 -15.38 3.49
C MET A 29 -13.20 -15.73 4.99
N PHE A 30 -13.10 -14.73 5.86
CA PHE A 30 -13.05 -14.88 7.31
C PHE A 30 -14.19 -14.15 8.04
N PHE A 31 -15.28 -13.82 7.35
CA PHE A 31 -16.39 -13.00 7.86
C PHE A 31 -16.94 -13.48 9.20
N ASN A 32 -17.07 -14.79 9.39
CA ASN A 32 -17.62 -15.38 10.63
C ASN A 32 -16.60 -15.48 11.78
N GLN A 33 -15.32 -15.22 11.51
CA GLN A 33 -14.21 -15.36 12.46
C GLN A 33 -13.64 -13.99 12.87
N MET A 34 -13.80 -12.98 12.02
CA MET A 34 -13.33 -11.63 12.27
C MET A 34 -14.28 -10.84 13.17
N ARG A 35 -13.70 -10.11 14.11
CA ARG A 35 -14.45 -9.10 14.87
C ARG A 35 -14.82 -7.91 13.96
N PRO A 36 -15.92 -7.20 14.22
CA PRO A 36 -16.34 -6.07 13.40
C PRO A 36 -15.28 -4.97 13.23
N ASP A 37 -14.49 -4.68 14.27
CA ASP A 37 -13.42 -3.69 14.20
C ASP A 37 -12.28 -4.11 13.26
N VAL A 38 -11.92 -5.39 13.25
CA VAL A 38 -10.94 -5.96 12.32
C VAL A 38 -11.48 -5.92 10.90
N MET A 39 -12.75 -6.24 10.69
CA MET A 39 -13.37 -6.15 9.37
C MET A 39 -13.36 -4.72 8.82
N ILE A 40 -13.73 -3.73 9.64
CA ILE A 40 -13.69 -2.31 9.26
C ILE A 40 -12.28 -1.89 8.89
N PHE A 41 -11.27 -2.35 9.66
CA PHE A 41 -9.87 -2.11 9.32
C PHE A 41 -9.53 -2.65 7.93
N PHE A 42 -9.79 -3.94 7.65
CA PHE A 42 -9.49 -4.55 6.35
C PHE A 42 -10.25 -3.92 5.17
N ILE A 43 -11.53 -3.55 5.35
CA ILE A 43 -12.29 -2.85 4.31
C ILE A 43 -11.71 -1.45 4.07
N GLY A 44 -11.52 -0.68 5.14
CA GLY A 44 -11.03 0.69 5.05
C GLY A 44 -9.63 0.77 4.46
N SER A 45 -8.73 -0.09 4.94
CA SER A 45 -7.36 -0.19 4.42
C SER A 45 -7.34 -0.70 2.99
N GLY A 46 -8.16 -1.69 2.64
CA GLY A 46 -8.28 -2.19 1.27
C GLY A 46 -8.70 -1.11 0.28
N LEU A 47 -9.75 -0.34 0.61
CA LEU A 47 -10.19 0.79 -0.21
C LEU A 47 -9.13 1.90 -0.30
N ALA A 48 -8.46 2.22 0.81
CA ALA A 48 -7.38 3.20 0.82
C ALA A 48 -6.21 2.75 -0.09
N GLN A 49 -5.82 1.47 -0.04
CA GLN A 49 -4.77 0.91 -0.89
C GLN A 49 -5.16 0.91 -2.38
N LEU A 50 -6.43 0.62 -2.71
CA LEU A 50 -6.92 0.73 -4.09
C LEU A 50 -6.94 2.19 -4.57
N PHE A 51 -7.30 3.13 -3.71
CA PHE A 51 -7.26 4.55 -4.05
C PHE A 51 -5.86 4.99 -4.49
N TRP A 52 -4.80 4.49 -3.83
CA TRP A 52 -3.41 4.87 -4.13
C TRP A 52 -2.90 4.44 -5.51
N ILE A 53 -3.58 3.53 -6.21
CA ILE A 53 -3.19 3.08 -7.55
C ILE A 53 -3.20 4.24 -8.53
N ILE A 54 -4.29 5.00 -8.57
CA ILE A 54 -4.49 6.08 -9.54
C ILE A 54 -3.44 7.19 -9.40
N PRO A 55 -3.26 7.83 -8.21
CA PRO A 55 -2.28 8.88 -8.07
C PRO A 55 -0.84 8.37 -8.27
N THR A 56 -0.55 7.12 -7.95
CA THR A 56 0.76 6.49 -8.21
C THR A 56 0.99 6.32 -9.71
N ALA A 57 0.10 5.60 -10.40
CA ALA A 57 0.24 5.25 -11.81
C ALA A 57 0.14 6.48 -12.73
N LYS A 58 -0.80 7.39 -12.46
CA LYS A 58 -1.00 8.62 -13.25
C LYS A 58 -0.10 9.79 -12.81
N ARG A 59 0.65 9.63 -11.71
CA ARG A 59 1.59 10.63 -11.17
C ARG A 59 0.97 12.03 -11.02
N TRP A 60 -0.31 12.09 -10.61
CA TRP A 60 -1.14 13.31 -10.64
C TRP A 60 -0.42 14.55 -10.10
N ILE A 61 0.14 14.46 -8.90
CA ILE A 61 1.08 15.43 -8.31
C ILE A 61 1.97 14.68 -7.29
N PHE A 62 3.22 15.10 -7.15
CA PHE A 62 4.18 14.46 -6.23
C PHE A 62 3.76 14.39 -4.74
N PRO A 63 3.00 15.36 -4.19
CA PRO A 63 2.46 15.26 -2.83
C PRO A 63 1.70 13.97 -2.54
N TRP A 64 1.00 13.39 -3.52
CA TRP A 64 0.26 12.15 -3.32
C TRP A 64 1.14 10.96 -2.95
N TYR A 65 2.39 10.92 -3.42
CA TYR A 65 3.32 9.86 -3.01
C TYR A 65 3.65 9.96 -1.52
N TYR A 66 3.82 11.16 -0.97
CA TYR A 66 4.08 11.35 0.45
C TYR A 66 2.86 10.96 1.30
N ILE A 67 1.66 11.35 0.89
CA ILE A 67 0.42 10.99 1.59
C ILE A 67 0.21 9.47 1.53
N GLY A 68 0.42 8.85 0.37
CA GLY A 68 0.31 7.39 0.20
C GLY A 68 1.32 6.63 1.06
N ILE A 69 2.58 7.08 1.13
CA ILE A 69 3.60 6.51 2.01
C ILE A 69 3.17 6.65 3.47
N GLY A 70 2.82 7.86 3.93
CA GLY A 70 2.44 8.11 5.31
C GLY A 70 1.21 7.30 5.73
N GLY A 71 0.17 7.29 4.90
CA GLY A 71 -1.03 6.48 5.13
C GLY A 71 -0.73 4.99 5.19
N THR A 72 0.13 4.47 4.30
CA THR A 72 0.49 3.04 4.30
C THR A 72 1.32 2.66 5.52
N ILE A 73 2.27 3.52 5.96
CA ILE A 73 3.02 3.29 7.20
C ILE A 73 2.06 3.22 8.40
N ILE A 74 1.07 4.10 8.48
CA ILE A 74 0.06 4.06 9.54
C ILE A 74 -0.71 2.74 9.50
N LEU A 75 -1.10 2.25 8.31
CA LEU A 75 -1.80 0.97 8.18
C LEU A 75 -0.96 -0.22 8.67
N ILE A 76 0.33 -0.27 8.31
CA ILE A 76 1.27 -1.30 8.80
C ILE A 76 1.36 -1.26 10.33
N LEU A 77 1.50 -0.06 10.92
CA LEU A 77 1.58 0.09 12.37
C LEU A 77 0.28 -0.32 13.07
N LEU A 78 -0.87 0.04 12.50
CA LEU A 78 -2.17 -0.38 13.02
C LEU A 78 -2.33 -1.89 12.92
N TRP A 79 -1.88 -2.53 11.83
CA TRP A 79 -1.92 -3.98 11.67
C TRP A 79 -1.10 -4.68 12.77
N ILE A 80 0.14 -4.22 13.01
CA ILE A 80 1.05 -4.78 14.03
C ILE A 80 0.41 -4.77 15.43
N ILE A 81 -0.40 -3.75 15.75
CA ILE A 81 -1.01 -3.61 17.07
C ILE A 81 -2.36 -4.32 17.13
N ALA A 82 -3.24 -4.04 16.16
CA ALA A 82 -4.64 -4.44 16.21
C ALA A 82 -4.85 -5.91 15.89
N ILE A 83 -4.10 -6.47 14.93
CA ILE A 83 -4.35 -7.84 14.48
C ILE A 83 -3.90 -8.88 15.52
N PRO A 84 -2.66 -8.86 16.04
CA PRO A 84 -2.27 -9.76 17.13
C PRO A 84 -3.15 -9.63 18.37
N GLY A 85 -3.54 -8.39 18.73
CA GLY A 85 -4.40 -8.12 19.88
C GLY A 85 -5.87 -8.54 19.71
N SER A 86 -6.30 -8.86 18.49
CA SER A 86 -7.68 -9.23 18.19
C SER A 86 -8.00 -10.71 18.39
N GLY A 87 -6.97 -11.58 18.47
CA GLY A 87 -7.12 -13.04 18.46
C GLY A 87 -7.38 -13.64 17.07
N TYR A 88 -7.44 -12.82 16.01
CA TYR A 88 -7.49 -13.28 14.63
C TYR A 88 -6.17 -13.97 14.23
N PRO A 89 -6.23 -15.17 13.61
CA PRO A 89 -5.03 -15.89 13.21
C PRO A 89 -4.34 -15.21 12.03
N ILE A 90 -3.03 -14.95 12.16
CA ILE A 90 -2.22 -14.37 11.08
C ILE A 90 -1.89 -15.47 10.07
N GLY A 91 -2.36 -15.31 8.84
CA GLY A 91 -2.13 -16.23 7.74
C GLY A 91 -1.14 -15.70 6.70
N GLU A 92 -0.86 -16.53 5.69
CA GLU A 92 0.04 -16.20 4.58
C GLU A 92 -0.43 -14.96 3.79
N MET A 93 -1.75 -14.76 3.68
CA MET A 93 -2.33 -13.60 2.99
C MET A 93 -2.09 -12.30 3.76
N ASP A 94 -2.13 -12.33 5.09
CA ASP A 94 -1.80 -11.17 5.92
C ASP A 94 -0.34 -10.76 5.74
N VAL A 95 0.57 -11.74 5.70
CA VAL A 95 1.99 -11.48 5.43
C VAL A 95 2.17 -10.93 4.01
N ALA A 96 1.49 -11.48 3.00
CA ALA A 96 1.55 -11.01 1.62
C ALA A 96 1.07 -9.56 1.47
N ILE A 97 0.04 -9.17 2.24
CA ILE A 97 -0.45 -7.80 2.34
C ILE A 97 0.65 -6.87 2.84
N GLU A 98 1.24 -7.17 3.99
CA GLU A 98 2.25 -6.32 4.64
C GLU A 98 3.51 -6.19 3.76
N VAL A 99 3.95 -7.30 3.15
CA VAL A 99 5.07 -7.29 2.20
C VAL A 99 4.75 -6.38 1.01
N SER A 100 3.54 -6.48 0.45
CA SER A 100 3.12 -5.64 -0.69
C SER A 100 3.06 -4.16 -0.32
N GLN A 101 2.60 -3.82 0.89
CA GLN A 101 2.61 -2.46 1.42
C GLN A 101 4.04 -1.92 1.61
N ILE A 102 4.95 -2.72 2.15
CA ILE A 102 6.36 -2.35 2.32
C ILE A 102 7.01 -2.09 0.96
N VAL A 103 6.77 -2.96 -0.03
CA VAL A 103 7.27 -2.77 -1.40
C VAL A 103 6.73 -1.47 -2.00
N PHE A 104 5.43 -1.18 -1.84
CA PHE A 104 4.85 0.10 -2.27
C PHE A 104 5.57 1.30 -1.66
N VAL A 105 5.84 1.28 -0.34
CA VAL A 105 6.54 2.36 0.36
C VAL A 105 7.95 2.54 -0.18
N ILE A 106 8.73 1.46 -0.28
CA ILE A 106 10.12 1.51 -0.77
C ILE A 106 10.19 2.05 -2.19
N LEU A 107 9.37 1.52 -3.10
CA LEU A 107 9.35 1.96 -4.49
C LEU A 107 8.92 3.42 -4.62
N SER A 108 7.92 3.85 -3.84
CA SER A 108 7.46 5.25 -3.80
C SER A 108 8.57 6.21 -3.35
N VAL A 109 9.35 5.82 -2.34
CA VAL A 109 10.51 6.61 -1.88
C VAL A 109 11.58 6.72 -2.98
N ILE A 110 11.86 5.63 -3.70
CA ILE A 110 12.83 5.64 -4.81
C ILE A 110 12.34 6.54 -5.95
N VAL A 111 11.04 6.47 -6.30
CA VAL A 111 10.41 7.33 -7.32
C VAL A 111 10.57 8.81 -6.96
N ILE A 112 10.31 9.18 -5.69
CA ILE A 112 10.51 10.55 -5.21
C ILE A 112 11.97 10.99 -5.34
N LYS A 113 12.92 10.17 -4.89
CA LYS A 113 14.36 10.49 -4.94
C LYS A 113 14.83 10.72 -6.38
N LYS A 114 14.51 9.80 -7.29
CA LYS A 114 14.87 9.92 -8.72
C LYS A 114 14.26 11.15 -9.37
N ASN A 115 13.01 11.50 -9.04
CA ASN A 115 12.40 12.70 -9.60
C ASN A 115 13.08 14.00 -9.13
N LYS A 116 13.49 14.06 -7.86
CA LYS A 116 14.25 15.21 -7.35
C LYS A 116 15.60 15.35 -8.05
N GLU A 117 16.27 14.23 -8.34
CA GLU A 117 17.53 14.21 -9.09
C GLU A 117 17.35 14.77 -10.52
N PHE A 118 16.31 14.33 -11.25
CA PHE A 118 16.01 14.86 -12.58
C PHE A 118 15.77 16.37 -12.55
N ASN A 119 14.92 16.85 -11.62
CA ASN A 119 14.64 18.27 -11.50
C ASN A 119 15.88 19.11 -11.15
N LYS A 120 16.79 18.59 -10.30
CA LYS A 120 18.04 19.28 -9.94
C LYS A 120 19.04 19.31 -11.08
N ALA A 121 19.04 18.29 -11.95
CA ALA A 121 19.91 18.22 -13.12
C ALA A 121 19.44 19.15 -14.26
N GLY A 122 18.36 19.91 -14.09
CA GLY A 122 17.79 20.77 -15.13
C GLY A 122 17.23 19.99 -16.32
N MET A 123 16.89 18.71 -16.12
CA MET A 123 16.37 17.79 -17.13
C MET A 123 14.85 17.67 -17.10
#